data_AF-A0A5R8KJ70-F1
#
_entry.id   AF-A0A5R8KJ70-F1
#
_cell.length_a   1.000
_cell.length_b   1.000
_cell.length_c   1.000
_cell.angle_alpha   90.00
_cell.angle_beta   90.00
_cell.angle_gamma   90.00
#
_symmetry.space_group_name_H-M   'P 1'
#
loop_
_entity.id
_entity.type
_entity.pdbx_description
1 polymer ?
#
loop_
_entity_poly.entity_id
_entity_poly.type
_entity_poly.pdbx_seq_one_letter_code
_entity_poly.pdbx_strand_id
1 'polypeptide(L)'
;MSWEYFDEYPRYESVAKRREKAEKLAKKIAAKQGPLQPAVSKGQKIATSFWGQAWNRNLERYAEYEHRLPRGRTYVKNGLVIDLKVERGAILALVSGSEVYEVRINIKPLGVGRWKSLKKACSGQIASLVGLLQGKLPTSVMEAVTDEHEGLFPEPREIQFICSCPDYADLCKHSAAAVYGVGARLDDQPELLFLLRGVDHTELIANAGDTVAAQAVALDAIADGELGDLSGLFGIELDMGEELAAAVEELKPKKKKRAGAKKAAKKA
;
A
#
# COMPACT_ATOMS: atom_id res chain seq x y z
N MET A 1 -9.37 -60.81 14.46
CA MET A 1 -9.59 -59.39 14.77
C MET A 1 -9.63 -58.65 13.44
N SER A 2 -10.82 -58.36 12.94
CA SER A 2 -11.04 -57.71 11.65
C SER A 2 -10.67 -56.23 11.74
N TRP A 3 -9.77 -55.80 10.86
CA TRP A 3 -9.45 -54.40 10.65
C TRP A 3 -10.50 -53.78 9.71
N GLU A 4 -11.72 -53.59 10.20
CA GLU A 4 -12.71 -52.75 9.51
C GLU A 4 -12.43 -51.29 9.84
N TYR A 5 -11.33 -50.78 9.28
CA TYR A 5 -11.09 -49.34 9.23
C TYR A 5 -12.01 -48.80 8.14
N PHE A 6 -13.16 -48.25 8.55
CA PHE A 6 -14.11 -47.59 7.65
C PHE A 6 -13.40 -46.45 6.92
N ASP A 7 -13.05 -46.71 5.66
CA ASP A 7 -12.48 -45.79 4.69
C ASP A 7 -13.60 -44.92 4.08
N GLU A 8 -14.42 -44.31 4.93
CA GLU A 8 -15.49 -43.41 4.48
C GLU A 8 -14.87 -42.05 4.13
N TYR A 9 -14.24 -41.99 2.94
CA TYR A 9 -13.80 -40.73 2.38
C TYR A 9 -15.01 -39.79 2.29
N PRO A 10 -14.94 -38.58 2.89
CA PRO A 10 -16.07 -37.68 2.92
C PRO A 10 -16.54 -37.38 1.49
N ARG A 11 -17.84 -37.58 1.24
CA ARG A 11 -18.43 -37.34 -0.07
C ARG A 11 -18.10 -35.93 -0.56
N TYR A 12 -17.73 -35.82 -1.83
CA TYR A 12 -17.46 -34.54 -2.46
C TYR A 12 -18.63 -33.57 -2.27
N GLU A 13 -18.37 -32.43 -1.64
CA GLU A 13 -19.34 -31.35 -1.52
C GLU A 13 -19.10 -30.31 -2.61
N SER A 14 -20.17 -29.97 -3.34
CA SER A 14 -20.12 -28.93 -4.36
C SER A 14 -19.77 -27.56 -3.76
N VAL A 15 -19.13 -26.71 -4.56
CA VAL A 15 -18.79 -25.34 -4.16
C VAL A 15 -20.03 -24.54 -3.73
N ALA A 16 -21.16 -24.72 -4.43
CA ALA A 16 -22.42 -24.06 -4.10
C ALA A 16 -22.91 -24.44 -2.68
N LYS A 17 -22.87 -25.73 -2.34
CA LYS A 17 -23.24 -26.21 -0.99
C LYS A 17 -22.32 -25.65 0.10
N ARG A 18 -21.01 -25.59 -0.18
CA ARG A 18 -20.03 -24.99 0.75
C ARG A 18 -20.29 -23.50 0.97
N ARG A 19 -20.62 -22.75 -0.09
CA ARG A 19 -21.00 -21.33 -0.01
C ARG A 19 -22.25 -21.12 0.84
N GLU A 20 -23.30 -21.89 0.57
CA GLU A 20 -24.53 -21.80 1.35
C GLU A 20 -24.30 -22.11 2.84
N LYS A 21 -23.48 -23.13 3.14
CA LYS A 21 -23.08 -23.44 4.52
C LYS A 21 -22.30 -22.27 5.14
N ALA A 22 -21.33 -21.70 4.42
CA ALA A 22 -20.54 -20.57 4.87
C ALA A 22 -21.43 -19.34 5.17
N GLU A 23 -22.39 -19.03 4.29
CA GLU A 23 -23.34 -17.93 4.47
C GLU A 23 -24.26 -18.16 5.68
N LYS A 24 -24.76 -19.39 5.88
CA LYS A 24 -25.57 -19.73 7.07
C LYS A 24 -24.77 -19.57 8.35
N LEU A 25 -23.51 -20.00 8.36
CA LEU A 25 -22.61 -19.85 9.51
C LEU A 25 -22.28 -18.37 9.75
N ALA A 26 -21.98 -17.62 8.70
CA ALA A 26 -21.72 -16.18 8.77
C ALA A 26 -22.91 -15.43 9.37
N LYS A 27 -24.14 -15.72 8.95
CA LYS A 27 -25.36 -15.13 9.52
C LYS A 27 -25.51 -15.44 11.01
N LYS A 28 -25.24 -16.68 11.44
CA LYS A 28 -25.30 -17.08 12.85
C LYS A 28 -24.26 -16.37 13.70
N ILE A 29 -23.04 -16.22 13.18
CA ILE A 29 -21.95 -15.50 13.87
C ILE A 29 -22.26 -14.01 13.92
N ALA A 30 -22.74 -13.44 12.81
CA ALA A 30 -23.08 -12.02 12.73
C ALA A 30 -24.17 -11.62 13.72
N ALA A 31 -25.16 -12.51 13.93
CA ALA A 31 -26.21 -12.31 14.94
C ALA A 31 -25.67 -12.26 16.39
N LYS A 32 -24.49 -12.84 16.66
CA LYS A 32 -23.88 -12.87 18.00
C LYS A 32 -22.80 -11.81 18.19
N GLN A 33 -21.99 -11.54 17.15
CA GLN A 33 -20.75 -10.74 17.24
C GLN A 33 -20.82 -9.43 16.45
N GLY A 34 -21.94 -9.15 15.77
CA GLY A 34 -22.10 -7.96 14.93
C GLY A 34 -21.76 -8.20 13.44
N PRO A 35 -21.79 -7.15 12.61
CA PRO A 35 -21.62 -7.29 11.17
C PRO A 35 -20.23 -7.84 10.80
N LEU A 36 -20.22 -8.83 9.91
CA LEU A 36 -18.99 -9.41 9.36
C LEU A 36 -18.60 -8.70 8.06
N GLN A 37 -17.31 -8.73 7.75
CA GLN A 37 -16.71 -8.15 6.56
C GLN A 37 -16.10 -9.27 5.71
N PRO A 38 -16.89 -9.98 4.88
CA PRO A 38 -16.35 -11.06 4.06
C PRO A 38 -15.30 -10.54 3.06
N ALA A 39 -14.34 -11.38 2.71
CA ALA A 39 -13.39 -11.08 1.63
C ALA A 39 -13.86 -11.77 0.34
N VAL A 40 -14.39 -10.97 -0.59
CA VAL A 40 -14.99 -11.47 -1.84
C VAL A 40 -14.13 -11.03 -3.02
N SER A 41 -13.68 -11.98 -3.84
CA SER A 41 -13.01 -11.66 -5.10
C SER A 41 -14.03 -11.18 -6.15
N LYS A 42 -13.76 -10.05 -6.80
CA LYS A 42 -14.59 -9.52 -7.89
C LYS A 42 -14.18 -10.16 -9.22
N GLY A 43 -14.80 -11.30 -9.55
CA GLY A 43 -14.62 -11.98 -10.84
C GLY A 43 -13.50 -13.04 -10.87
N GLN A 44 -12.79 -13.14 -12.00
CA GLN A 44 -11.81 -14.22 -12.23
C GLN A 44 -10.49 -14.02 -11.47
N LYS A 45 -10.10 -12.76 -11.24
CA LYS A 45 -8.92 -12.39 -10.45
C LYS A 45 -9.32 -12.15 -9.01
N ILE A 46 -8.42 -12.46 -8.07
CA ILE A 46 -8.65 -12.17 -6.65
C ILE A 46 -8.60 -10.66 -6.40
N ALA A 47 -7.59 -10.01 -6.97
CA ALA A 47 -7.37 -8.58 -6.90
C ALA A 47 -7.14 -8.00 -8.30
N THR A 48 -7.55 -6.75 -8.48
CA THR A 48 -7.55 -6.02 -9.74
C THR A 48 -6.84 -4.69 -9.64
N SER A 49 -6.78 -4.07 -8.47
CA SER A 49 -6.01 -2.85 -8.22
C SER A 49 -4.50 -3.11 -8.21
N PHE A 50 -3.72 -2.04 -8.31
CA PHE A 50 -2.28 -2.10 -8.13
C PHE A 50 -1.89 -2.73 -6.78
N TRP A 51 -2.45 -2.21 -5.69
CA TRP A 51 -2.10 -2.63 -4.33
C TRP A 51 -2.46 -4.09 -4.05
N GLY A 52 -3.68 -4.50 -4.42
CA GLY A 52 -4.11 -5.87 -4.24
C GLY A 52 -3.31 -6.87 -5.09
N GLN A 53 -2.95 -6.51 -6.32
CA GLN A 53 -2.08 -7.35 -7.14
C GLN A 53 -0.63 -7.38 -6.63
N ALA A 54 -0.07 -6.25 -6.20
CA ALA A 54 1.28 -6.17 -5.67
C ALA A 54 1.42 -6.96 -4.36
N TRP A 55 0.42 -6.89 -3.48
CA TRP A 55 0.31 -7.73 -2.30
C TRP A 55 0.37 -9.23 -2.67
N ASN A 56 -0.51 -9.68 -3.56
CA ASN A 56 -0.54 -11.09 -3.97
C ASN A 56 0.79 -11.52 -4.61
N ARG A 57 1.39 -10.69 -5.48
CA ARG A 57 2.70 -10.98 -6.08
C ARG A 57 3.81 -11.09 -5.05
N ASN A 58 3.84 -10.22 -4.05
CA ASN A 58 4.83 -10.28 -2.97
C ASN A 58 4.80 -11.64 -2.26
N LEU A 59 3.61 -12.13 -1.95
CA LEU A 59 3.42 -13.39 -1.23
C LEU A 59 3.69 -14.62 -2.09
N GLU A 60 3.35 -14.56 -3.38
CA GLU A 60 3.58 -15.63 -4.35
C GLU A 60 5.07 -15.85 -4.67
N ARG A 61 5.94 -14.86 -4.38
CA ARG A 61 7.40 -15.00 -4.56
C ARG A 61 8.06 -15.91 -3.52
N TYR A 62 7.42 -16.13 -2.38
CA TYR A 62 8.00 -16.91 -1.31
C TYR A 62 7.87 -18.39 -1.63
N ALA A 63 9.00 -19.01 -2.03
CA ALA A 63 9.07 -20.42 -2.44
C ALA A 63 8.47 -21.37 -1.39
N GLU A 64 8.64 -21.06 -0.12
CA GLU A 64 8.07 -21.80 1.01
C GLU A 64 6.53 -21.88 0.98
N TYR A 65 5.87 -20.92 0.32
CA TYR A 65 4.42 -20.81 0.26
C TYR A 65 3.81 -21.30 -1.07
N GLU A 66 4.61 -21.41 -2.13
CA GLU A 66 4.14 -21.66 -3.50
C GLU A 66 3.19 -22.87 -3.59
N HIS A 67 3.53 -23.99 -2.95
CA HIS A 67 2.72 -25.21 -2.98
C HIS A 67 1.44 -25.15 -2.12
N ARG A 68 1.32 -24.16 -1.21
CA ARG A 68 0.20 -24.02 -0.26
C ARG A 68 -0.81 -22.98 -0.70
N LEU A 69 -0.37 -21.96 -1.43
CA LEU A 69 -1.18 -20.85 -1.92
C LEU A 69 -2.37 -21.26 -2.82
N PRO A 70 -2.26 -22.23 -3.76
CA PRO A 70 -3.37 -22.57 -4.67
C PRO A 70 -4.67 -22.95 -3.96
N ARG A 71 -4.58 -23.69 -2.85
CA ARG A 71 -5.78 -24.07 -2.07
C ARG A 71 -6.41 -22.87 -1.37
N GLY A 72 -5.61 -21.95 -0.83
CA GLY A 72 -6.09 -20.70 -0.26
C GLY A 72 -6.80 -19.82 -1.29
N ARG A 73 -6.23 -19.72 -2.50
CA ARG A 73 -6.82 -19.02 -3.65
C ARG A 73 -8.21 -19.57 -4.00
N THR A 74 -8.40 -20.88 -3.95
CA THR A 74 -9.72 -21.50 -4.14
C THR A 74 -10.72 -21.09 -3.06
N TYR A 75 -10.30 -20.98 -1.80
CA TYR A 75 -11.20 -20.62 -0.69
C TYR A 75 -11.72 -19.19 -0.81
N VAL A 76 -10.84 -18.22 -1.11
CA VAL A 76 -11.24 -16.82 -1.33
C VAL A 76 -12.17 -16.68 -2.52
N LYS A 77 -11.81 -17.30 -3.66
CA LYS A 77 -12.66 -17.31 -4.86
C LYS A 77 -14.03 -17.93 -4.62
N ASN A 78 -14.11 -18.85 -3.67
CA ASN A 78 -15.34 -19.51 -3.30
C ASN A 78 -16.11 -18.81 -2.18
N GLY A 79 -15.72 -17.61 -1.74
CA GLY A 79 -16.43 -16.87 -0.70
C GLY A 79 -16.39 -17.56 0.66
N LEU A 80 -15.33 -18.34 0.93
CA LEU A 80 -15.20 -19.09 2.18
C LEU A 80 -14.53 -18.26 3.28
N VAL A 81 -14.00 -17.08 2.98
CA VAL A 81 -13.52 -16.11 3.98
C VAL A 81 -14.69 -15.22 4.37
N ILE A 82 -15.35 -15.58 5.47
CA ILE A 82 -16.64 -15.00 5.89
C ILE A 82 -16.48 -13.73 6.73
N ASP A 83 -15.32 -13.54 7.37
CA ASP A 83 -14.92 -12.29 8.00
C ASP A 83 -13.42 -12.07 7.76
N LEU A 84 -13.03 -10.83 7.51
CA LEU A 84 -11.65 -10.41 7.37
C LEU A 84 -11.53 -8.94 7.81
N LYS A 85 -10.70 -8.73 8.82
CA LYS A 85 -10.41 -7.43 9.43
C LYS A 85 -8.90 -7.21 9.40
N VAL A 86 -8.49 -6.04 8.94
CA VAL A 86 -7.10 -5.62 8.93
C VAL A 86 -6.94 -4.58 10.01
N GLU A 87 -6.10 -4.87 10.98
CA GLU A 87 -5.75 -4.02 12.11
C GLU A 87 -4.26 -3.67 12.05
N ARG A 88 -3.82 -2.75 12.91
CA ARG A 88 -2.40 -2.42 13.01
C ARG A 88 -1.61 -3.64 13.45
N GLY A 89 -0.72 -4.12 12.58
CA GLY A 89 0.14 -5.29 12.82
C GLY A 89 -0.58 -6.64 12.90
N ALA A 90 -1.86 -6.72 12.55
CA ALA A 90 -2.62 -7.97 12.61
C ALA A 90 -3.70 -8.07 11.54
N ILE A 91 -3.91 -9.27 11.02
CA ILE A 91 -5.05 -9.64 10.19
C ILE A 91 -5.85 -10.69 10.95
N LEU A 92 -7.13 -10.43 11.16
CA LEU A 92 -8.06 -11.35 11.79
C LEU A 92 -9.06 -11.84 10.74
N ALA A 93 -9.24 -13.15 10.62
CA ALA A 93 -10.18 -13.71 9.67
C ALA A 93 -10.91 -14.93 10.22
N LEU A 94 -12.13 -15.12 9.71
CA LEU A 94 -12.93 -16.32 9.90
C LEU A 94 -13.07 -17.04 8.55
N VAL A 95 -12.64 -18.29 8.50
CA VAL A 95 -12.63 -19.08 7.26
C VAL A 95 -13.48 -20.34 7.42
N SER A 96 -14.48 -20.48 6.55
CA SER A 96 -15.38 -21.63 6.53
C SER A 96 -14.75 -22.81 5.80
N GLY A 97 -14.60 -23.94 6.50
CA GLY A 97 -14.19 -25.24 5.98
C GLY A 97 -15.13 -26.36 6.44
N SER A 98 -14.56 -27.43 7.00
CA SER A 98 -15.31 -28.45 7.77
C SER A 98 -16.10 -27.80 8.90
N GLU A 99 -15.46 -26.87 9.60
CA GLU A 99 -15.99 -25.95 10.60
C GLU A 99 -15.51 -24.52 10.30
N VAL A 100 -15.79 -23.56 11.18
CA VAL A 100 -15.24 -22.20 11.06
C VAL A 100 -13.91 -22.16 11.79
N TYR A 101 -12.85 -21.79 11.07
CA TYR A 101 -11.52 -21.62 11.63
C TYR A 101 -11.22 -20.15 11.87
N GLU A 102 -10.63 -19.87 13.03
CA GLU A 102 -10.11 -18.56 13.39
C GLU A 102 -8.67 -18.46 12.91
N VAL A 103 -8.39 -17.42 12.14
CA VAL A 103 -7.08 -17.12 11.58
C VAL A 103 -6.62 -15.78 12.12
N ARG A 104 -5.41 -15.76 12.69
CA ARG A 104 -4.70 -14.56 13.07
C ARG A 104 -3.35 -14.56 12.37
N ILE A 105 -3.05 -13.46 11.67
CA ILE A 105 -1.76 -13.26 11.03
C ILE A 105 -1.14 -12.02 11.67
N ASN A 106 -0.06 -12.20 12.41
CA ASN A 106 0.68 -11.07 12.95
C ASN A 106 1.68 -10.60 11.88
N ILE A 107 1.70 -9.30 11.64
CA ILE A 107 2.60 -8.65 10.70
C ILE A 107 3.45 -7.66 11.49
N LYS A 108 4.77 -7.80 11.41
CA LYS A 108 5.67 -6.85 12.07
C LYS A 108 5.42 -5.42 11.54
N PRO A 109 5.40 -4.39 12.40
CA PRO A 109 5.35 -3.01 11.93
C PRO A 109 6.59 -2.64 11.11
N LEU A 110 6.45 -1.68 10.20
CA LEU A 110 7.55 -1.19 9.39
C LEU A 110 8.60 -0.51 10.27
N GLY A 111 9.87 -0.85 10.07
CA GLY A 111 10.98 -0.22 10.79
C GLY A 111 11.08 1.28 10.49
N VAL A 112 11.39 2.09 11.50
CA VAL A 112 11.48 3.57 11.37
C VAL A 112 12.49 4.00 10.31
N GLY A 113 13.63 3.31 10.20
CA GLY A 113 14.65 3.57 9.18
C GLY A 113 14.15 3.34 7.76
N ARG A 114 13.52 2.17 7.52
CA ARG A 114 12.91 1.80 6.24
C ARG A 114 11.80 2.78 5.85
N TRP A 115 10.98 3.19 6.81
CA TRP A 115 9.96 4.22 6.58
C TRP A 115 10.56 5.57 6.18
N LYS A 116 11.63 6.01 6.85
CA LYS A 116 12.34 7.24 6.49
C LYS A 116 12.92 7.19 5.08
N SER A 117 13.49 6.05 4.68
CA SER A 117 14.00 5.81 3.33
C SER A 117 12.90 5.89 2.28
N LEU A 118 11.75 5.25 2.52
CA LEU A 118 10.58 5.32 1.64
C LEU A 118 10.07 6.76 1.48
N LYS A 119 9.92 7.50 2.59
CA LYS A 119 9.51 8.91 2.53
C LYS A 119 10.44 9.76 1.67
N LYS A 120 11.76 9.53 1.78
CA LYS A 120 12.76 10.20 0.94
C LYS A 120 12.63 9.80 -0.53
N ALA A 121 12.48 8.52 -0.82
CA ALA A 121 12.35 8.00 -2.19
C ALA A 121 11.08 8.51 -2.90
N CYS A 122 9.99 8.71 -2.15
CA CYS A 122 8.71 9.19 -2.69
C CYS A 122 8.56 10.72 -2.68
N SER A 123 9.49 11.45 -2.04
CA SER A 123 9.39 12.90 -1.84
C SER A 123 9.28 13.65 -3.16
N GLY A 124 8.28 14.53 -3.28
CA GLY A 124 8.03 15.33 -4.49
C GLY A 124 7.49 14.54 -5.69
N GLN A 125 7.30 13.22 -5.58
CA GLN A 125 6.82 12.36 -6.68
C GLN A 125 5.35 11.96 -6.55
N ILE A 126 4.73 12.16 -5.39
CA ILE A 126 3.31 11.84 -5.15
C ILE A 126 2.48 13.12 -5.22
N ALA A 127 1.73 13.29 -6.32
CA ALA A 127 0.95 14.49 -6.57
C ALA A 127 -0.31 14.62 -5.66
N SER A 128 -0.90 13.50 -5.22
CA SER A 128 -2.08 13.51 -4.36
C SER A 128 -2.27 12.21 -3.58
N LEU A 129 -2.98 12.32 -2.45
CA LEU A 129 -3.42 11.17 -1.64
C LEU A 129 -4.29 10.20 -2.43
N VAL A 130 -5.23 10.75 -3.20
CA VAL A 130 -6.12 9.95 -4.04
C VAL A 130 -5.33 9.17 -5.10
N GLY A 131 -4.31 9.78 -5.70
CA GLY A 131 -3.41 9.11 -6.64
C GLY A 131 -2.62 7.96 -6.00
N LEU A 132 -2.10 8.19 -4.79
CA LEU A 132 -1.42 7.15 -3.99
C LEU A 132 -2.33 5.95 -3.71
N LEU A 133 -3.53 6.20 -3.19
CA LEU A 133 -4.48 5.14 -2.85
C LEU A 133 -4.98 4.40 -4.10
N GLN A 134 -5.21 5.10 -5.22
CA GLN A 134 -5.56 4.45 -6.49
C GLN A 134 -4.39 3.68 -7.13
N GLY A 135 -3.17 3.81 -6.62
CA GLY A 135 -1.97 3.23 -7.21
C GLY A 135 -1.60 3.87 -8.56
N LYS A 136 -2.02 5.11 -8.79
CA LYS A 136 -1.68 5.92 -9.98
C LYS A 136 -0.45 6.76 -9.65
N LEU A 137 0.70 6.10 -9.59
CA LEU A 137 1.97 6.69 -9.17
C LEU A 137 3.01 6.60 -10.29
N PRO A 138 4.03 7.47 -10.30
CA PRO A 138 5.20 7.27 -11.15
C PRO A 138 5.84 5.89 -10.91
N THR A 139 6.44 5.31 -11.94
CA THR A 139 7.06 3.97 -11.86
C THR A 139 8.12 3.88 -10.76
N SER A 140 8.94 4.91 -10.59
CA SER A 140 9.94 5.01 -9.52
C SER A 140 9.34 4.87 -8.11
N VAL A 141 8.19 5.50 -7.87
CA VAL A 141 7.48 5.40 -6.59
C VAL A 141 6.92 3.99 -6.41
N MET A 142 6.32 3.42 -7.46
CA MET A 142 5.78 2.07 -7.43
C MET A 142 6.87 1.04 -7.12
N GLU A 143 8.04 1.15 -7.75
CA GLU A 143 9.19 0.30 -7.49
C GLU A 143 9.66 0.45 -6.05
N ALA A 144 9.82 1.69 -5.55
CA ALA A 144 10.24 1.93 -4.18
C ALA A 144 9.27 1.34 -3.13
N VAL A 145 7.96 1.57 -3.25
CA VAL A 145 6.98 1.07 -2.28
C VAL A 145 6.74 -0.44 -2.37
N THR A 146 7.09 -1.07 -3.50
CA THR A 146 6.92 -2.51 -3.70
C THR A 146 8.23 -3.28 -3.69
N ASP A 147 9.34 -2.61 -3.35
CA ASP A 147 10.63 -3.24 -3.16
C ASP A 147 10.55 -4.36 -2.09
N GLU A 148 11.29 -5.43 -2.33
CA GLU A 148 11.21 -6.65 -1.53
C GLU A 148 11.74 -6.46 -0.11
N HIS A 149 12.79 -5.65 0.04
CA HIS A 149 13.51 -5.50 1.31
C HIS A 149 13.22 -4.17 1.98
N GLU A 150 13.16 -3.11 1.18
CA GLU A 150 13.01 -1.73 1.62
C GLU A 150 11.58 -1.19 1.44
N GLY A 151 10.71 -1.93 0.74
CA GLY A 151 9.37 -1.49 0.37
C GLY A 151 8.35 -1.47 1.51
N LEU A 152 7.06 -1.53 1.20
CA LEU A 152 6.01 -1.52 2.23
C LEU A 152 5.60 -2.94 2.65
N PHE A 153 5.74 -3.91 1.74
CA PHE A 153 5.27 -5.27 1.97
C PHE A 153 6.11 -6.04 3.00
N PRO A 154 5.50 -6.94 3.77
CA PRO A 154 6.21 -7.72 4.78
C PRO A 154 7.03 -8.83 4.14
N GLU A 155 8.23 -9.06 4.65
CA GLU A 155 9.04 -10.25 4.32
C GLU A 155 8.52 -11.50 5.07
N PRO A 156 8.86 -12.74 4.65
CA PRO A 156 8.36 -13.96 5.30
C PRO A 156 8.62 -14.00 6.81
N ARG A 157 9.81 -13.58 7.24
CA ARG A 157 10.19 -13.49 8.67
C ARG A 157 9.41 -12.44 9.47
N GLU A 158 8.70 -11.54 8.80
CA GLU A 158 7.84 -10.53 9.41
C GLU A 158 6.38 -11.00 9.53
N ILE A 159 6.08 -12.20 9.05
CA ILE A 159 4.73 -12.78 9.01
C ILE A 159 4.68 -13.99 9.93
N GLN A 160 3.75 -13.97 10.88
CA GLN A 160 3.46 -15.12 11.73
C GLN A 160 2.01 -15.53 11.54
N PHE A 161 1.80 -16.77 11.08
CA PHE A 161 0.48 -17.34 10.88
C PHE A 161 0.04 -18.15 12.09
N ILE A 162 -1.20 -17.94 12.51
CA ILE A 162 -1.85 -18.68 13.59
C ILE A 162 -3.24 -19.07 13.09
N CYS A 163 -3.56 -20.36 13.11
CA CYS A 163 -4.87 -20.85 12.69
C CYS A 163 -5.36 -21.91 13.68
N SER A 164 -6.65 -21.90 14.01
CA SER A 164 -7.26 -22.93 14.87
C SER A 164 -7.45 -24.29 14.21
N CYS A 165 -6.95 -24.50 12.99
CA CYS A 165 -7.11 -25.77 12.27
C CYS A 165 -6.04 -26.79 12.69
N PRO A 166 -6.32 -28.10 12.55
CA PRO A 166 -5.37 -29.16 12.94
C PRO A 166 -4.17 -29.33 11.98
N ASP A 167 -3.94 -28.37 11.07
CA ASP A 167 -2.79 -28.37 10.15
C ASP A 167 -1.61 -27.70 10.85
N TYR A 168 -0.58 -28.49 11.16
CA TYR A 168 0.64 -28.03 11.86
C TYR A 168 1.64 -27.31 10.92
N ALA A 169 1.30 -27.11 9.65
CA ALA A 169 2.13 -26.32 8.75
C ALA A 169 2.07 -24.83 9.12
N ASP A 170 3.21 -24.13 8.96
CA ASP A 170 3.28 -22.69 9.18
C ASP A 170 2.25 -21.93 8.33
N LEU A 171 2.05 -22.33 7.07
CA LEU A 171 1.00 -21.78 6.20
C LEU A 171 -0.02 -22.85 5.81
N CYS A 172 -1.13 -22.91 6.53
CA CYS A 172 -2.29 -23.71 6.15
C CYS A 172 -3.12 -23.02 5.04
N LYS A 173 -4.03 -23.77 4.41
CA LYS A 173 -4.94 -23.24 3.37
C LYS A 173 -5.84 -22.10 3.85
N HIS A 174 -6.17 -22.04 5.15
CA HIS A 174 -7.02 -20.99 5.72
C HIS A 174 -6.26 -19.68 5.89
N SER A 175 -5.02 -19.75 6.41
CA SER A 175 -4.10 -18.62 6.47
C SER A 175 -3.81 -18.10 5.06
N ALA A 176 -3.53 -18.98 4.10
CA ALA A 176 -3.39 -18.59 2.69
C ALA A 176 -4.65 -17.91 2.12
N ALA A 177 -5.84 -18.37 2.51
CA ALA A 177 -7.09 -17.71 2.11
C ALA A 177 -7.21 -16.31 2.72
N ALA A 178 -6.91 -16.14 4.00
CA ALA A 178 -6.94 -14.82 4.65
C ALA A 178 -5.94 -13.85 3.97
N VAL A 179 -4.74 -14.33 3.68
CA VAL A 179 -3.70 -13.58 2.95
C VAL A 179 -4.20 -13.08 1.59
N TYR A 180 -4.76 -13.95 0.75
CA TYR A 180 -5.36 -13.53 -0.53
C TYR A 180 -6.58 -12.63 -0.36
N GLY A 181 -7.34 -12.82 0.73
CA GLY A 181 -8.48 -12.00 1.09
C GLY A 181 -8.08 -10.55 1.41
N VAL A 182 -6.91 -10.32 1.99
CA VAL A 182 -6.33 -8.97 2.15
C VAL A 182 -6.09 -8.35 0.77
N GLY A 183 -5.50 -9.09 -0.17
CA GLY A 183 -5.31 -8.61 -1.54
C GLY A 183 -6.62 -8.16 -2.20
N ALA A 184 -7.71 -8.92 -2.02
CA ALA A 184 -9.03 -8.52 -2.49
C ALA A 184 -9.57 -7.27 -1.77
N ARG A 185 -9.32 -7.12 -0.46
CA ARG A 185 -9.75 -5.96 0.33
C ARG A 185 -9.01 -4.68 -0.08
N LEU A 186 -7.73 -4.78 -0.42
CA LEU A 186 -6.91 -3.64 -0.85
C LEU A 186 -7.37 -3.02 -2.17
N ASP A 187 -8.19 -3.71 -2.97
CA ASP A 187 -8.83 -3.12 -4.15
C ASP A 187 -9.77 -1.96 -3.79
N ASP A 188 -10.43 -2.04 -2.63
CA ASP A 188 -11.40 -1.05 -2.16
C ASP A 188 -10.85 -0.16 -1.05
N GLN A 189 -9.92 -0.68 -0.24
CA GLN A 189 -9.39 -0.02 0.97
C GLN A 189 -7.84 -0.13 1.03
N PRO A 190 -7.12 0.50 0.09
CA PRO A 190 -5.65 0.45 0.00
C PRO A 190 -4.92 1.01 1.23
N GLU A 191 -5.53 1.95 1.95
CA GLU A 191 -5.01 2.54 3.19
C GLU A 191 -4.76 1.48 4.29
N LEU A 192 -5.46 0.34 4.23
CA LEU A 192 -5.27 -0.75 5.18
C LEU A 192 -3.86 -1.35 5.14
N LEU A 193 -3.15 -1.26 4.02
CA LEU A 193 -1.76 -1.72 3.96
C LEU A 193 -0.85 -0.88 4.86
N PHE A 194 -1.05 0.44 4.87
CA PHE A 194 -0.31 1.38 5.71
C PHE A 194 -0.70 1.20 7.18
N LEU A 195 -1.99 1.05 7.47
CA LEU A 195 -2.49 0.71 8.80
C LEU A 195 -1.83 -0.58 9.32
N LEU A 196 -1.83 -1.64 8.50
CA LEU A 196 -1.24 -2.94 8.83
C LEU A 196 0.24 -2.81 9.16
N ARG A 197 0.98 -2.01 8.39
CA ARG A 197 2.40 -1.73 8.60
C ARG A 197 2.67 -0.68 9.67
N GLY A 198 1.61 -0.09 10.25
CA GLY A 198 1.69 0.83 11.37
C GLY A 198 2.29 2.20 11.02
N VAL A 199 2.13 2.63 9.78
CA VAL A 199 2.62 3.92 9.25
C VAL A 199 1.47 4.76 8.70
N ASP A 200 1.65 6.08 8.66
CA ASP A 200 0.67 6.98 8.07
C ASP A 200 1.05 7.35 6.63
N HIS A 201 0.25 6.87 5.69
CA HIS A 201 0.33 7.20 4.27
C HIS A 201 0.30 8.71 3.94
N THR A 202 -0.27 9.57 4.79
CA THR A 202 -0.28 11.02 4.55
C THR A 202 1.13 11.63 4.61
N GLU A 203 2.04 11.01 5.36
CA GLU A 203 3.44 11.46 5.47
C GLU A 203 4.23 11.27 4.16
N LEU A 204 3.74 10.46 3.22
CA LEU A 204 4.37 10.31 1.90
C LEU A 204 4.13 11.52 0.99
N ILE A 205 3.12 12.33 1.31
CA ILE A 205 2.73 13.51 0.53
C ILE A 205 3.35 14.77 1.12
N ALA A 206 3.45 14.83 2.45
CA ALA A 206 3.87 16.02 3.21
C ALA A 206 5.25 16.56 2.80
N ASN A 207 6.17 15.70 2.34
CA ASN A 207 7.54 16.12 2.03
C ASN A 207 7.69 16.88 0.69
N ALA A 208 6.65 16.98 -0.14
CA ALA A 208 6.73 17.80 -1.35
C ALA A 208 6.97 19.29 -1.01
N GLY A 209 6.37 19.80 0.08
CA GLY A 209 6.56 21.17 0.54
C GLY A 209 7.94 21.41 1.15
N ASP A 210 8.43 20.49 1.98
CA ASP A 210 9.73 20.62 2.65
C ASP A 210 10.91 20.50 1.69
N THR A 211 10.81 19.66 0.64
CA THR A 211 11.86 19.63 -0.40
C THR A 211 11.88 20.89 -1.24
N VAL A 212 10.72 21.48 -1.56
CA VAL A 212 10.67 22.75 -2.29
C VAL A 212 11.16 23.90 -1.41
N ALA A 213 10.85 23.89 -0.11
CA ALA A 213 11.38 24.87 0.83
C ALA A 213 12.89 24.71 1.03
N ALA A 214 13.41 23.47 1.17
CA ALA A 214 14.84 23.22 1.28
C ALA A 214 15.59 23.55 -0.01
N GLN A 215 14.99 23.29 -1.19
CA GLN A 215 15.53 23.68 -2.48
C GLN A 215 15.49 25.19 -2.67
N ALA A 216 14.41 25.86 -2.26
CA ALA A 216 14.29 27.32 -2.29
C ALA A 216 15.31 27.98 -1.36
N VAL A 217 15.52 27.44 -0.14
CA VAL A 217 16.56 27.92 0.79
C VAL A 217 17.96 27.66 0.24
N ALA A 218 18.19 26.52 -0.42
CA ALA A 218 19.46 26.25 -1.09
C ALA A 218 19.68 27.17 -2.30
N LEU A 219 18.63 27.49 -3.06
CA LEU A 219 18.66 28.43 -4.19
C LEU A 219 18.85 29.89 -3.72
N ASP A 220 18.20 30.30 -2.63
CA ASP A 220 18.40 31.62 -2.01
C ASP A 220 19.82 31.74 -1.44
N ALA A 221 20.35 30.69 -0.81
CA ALA A 221 21.75 30.65 -0.36
C ALA A 221 22.75 30.73 -1.53
N ILE A 222 22.42 30.15 -2.70
CA ILE A 222 23.20 30.31 -3.94
C ILE A 222 23.07 31.74 -4.50
N ALA A 223 21.90 32.37 -4.38
CA ALA A 223 21.64 33.72 -4.88
C ALA A 223 22.25 34.84 -4.01
N ASP A 224 22.40 34.62 -2.70
CA ASP A 224 23.00 35.56 -1.75
C ASP A 224 24.53 35.63 -1.81
N GLY A 225 25.16 34.91 -2.74
CA GLY A 225 26.58 35.07 -3.08
C GLY A 225 27.56 34.54 -2.02
N GLU A 226 27.06 33.86 -0.98
CA GLU A 226 27.89 33.10 -0.06
C GLU A 226 28.19 31.73 -0.67
N LEU A 227 29.19 31.64 -1.54
CA LEU A 227 30.09 30.48 -1.67
C LEU A 227 31.14 30.75 -2.75
N GLY A 228 32.30 31.23 -2.30
CA GLY A 228 33.54 30.98 -3.02
C GLY A 228 33.81 29.49 -3.04
N ASP A 229 33.78 28.92 -4.25
CA ASP A 229 34.29 27.60 -4.61
C ASP A 229 33.46 26.36 -4.22
N LEU A 230 32.52 26.01 -5.11
CA LEU A 230 31.90 24.68 -5.16
C LEU A 230 32.30 23.86 -6.39
N SER A 231 33.41 24.21 -7.07
CA SER A 231 33.95 23.38 -8.15
C SER A 231 34.42 22.00 -7.65
N GLY A 232 34.71 21.88 -6.35
CA GLY A 232 35.17 20.63 -5.74
C GLY A 232 34.10 19.60 -5.38
N LEU A 233 32.81 19.96 -5.29
CA LEU A 233 31.81 19.06 -4.68
C LEU A 233 30.90 18.33 -5.69
N PHE A 234 30.65 18.91 -6.86
CA PHE A 234 29.69 18.33 -7.82
C PHE A 234 30.28 17.90 -9.17
N GLY A 235 31.55 18.17 -9.48
CA GLY A 235 32.21 17.62 -10.67
C GLY A 235 31.48 17.87 -12.00
N ILE A 236 30.67 18.92 -12.08
CA ILE A 236 29.97 19.33 -13.29
C ILE A 236 30.53 20.69 -13.68
N GLU A 237 31.41 20.71 -14.69
CA GLU A 237 31.70 21.93 -15.44
C GLU A 237 30.47 22.26 -16.31
N LEU A 238 29.65 23.21 -15.87
CA LEU A 238 28.59 23.82 -16.68
C LEU A 238 29.10 25.16 -17.20
N ASP A 239 29.78 25.12 -18.34
CA ASP A 239 30.18 26.29 -19.11
C ASP A 239 28.96 26.87 -19.87
N MET A 240 28.06 27.53 -19.14
CA MET A 240 26.90 28.25 -19.74
C MET A 240 26.55 29.52 -18.96
N GLY A 241 27.54 30.19 -18.36
CA GLY A 241 27.33 31.43 -17.61
C GLY A 241 26.85 32.61 -18.47
N GLU A 242 27.20 32.62 -19.77
CA GLU A 242 26.88 33.75 -20.66
C GLU A 242 25.46 33.68 -21.24
N GLU A 243 24.93 32.48 -21.52
CA GLU A 243 23.60 32.35 -22.14
C GLU A 243 22.44 32.63 -21.17
N LEU A 244 22.58 32.25 -19.89
CA LEU A 244 21.53 32.49 -18.90
C LEU A 244 21.45 33.97 -18.46
N ALA A 245 22.60 34.67 -18.43
CA ALA A 245 22.65 36.09 -18.12
C ALA A 245 21.94 36.94 -19.18
N ALA A 246 22.08 36.58 -20.46
CA ALA A 246 21.41 37.26 -21.57
C ALA A 246 19.88 37.08 -21.52
N ALA A 247 19.39 35.87 -21.17
CA ALA A 247 17.96 35.57 -21.10
C ALA A 247 17.23 36.32 -19.96
N VAL A 248 17.92 36.58 -18.83
CA VAL A 248 17.33 37.29 -17.68
C VAL A 248 17.24 38.81 -17.94
N GLU A 249 18.10 39.35 -18.80
CA GLU A 249 18.10 40.79 -19.11
C GLU A 249 16.97 41.18 -20.08
N GLU A 250 16.55 40.27 -20.98
CA GLU A 250 15.42 40.49 -21.90
C GLU A 250 14.04 40.50 -21.21
N LEU A 251 13.92 39.91 -20.01
CA LEU A 251 12.64 39.75 -19.30
C LEU A 251 12.27 40.91 -18.35
N LYS A 252 13.09 41.98 -18.26
CA LYS A 252 12.77 43.13 -17.38
C LYS A 252 11.64 44.00 -17.97
N PRO A 253 10.51 44.19 -17.26
CA PRO A 253 9.37 44.95 -17.78
C PRO A 253 9.67 46.45 -17.89
N LYS A 254 9.42 47.04 -19.07
CA LYS A 254 9.56 48.48 -19.34
C LYS A 254 8.56 49.31 -18.51
N LYS A 255 9.06 50.20 -17.66
CA LYS A 255 8.28 51.19 -16.88
C LYS A 255 7.43 52.07 -17.81
N LYS A 256 6.10 51.93 -17.79
CA LYS A 256 5.17 52.89 -18.40
C LYS A 256 5.13 54.19 -17.57
N LYS A 257 5.45 55.33 -18.19
CA LYS A 257 5.29 56.67 -17.62
C LYS A 257 3.80 56.96 -17.38
N ARG A 258 3.39 57.23 -16.14
CA ARG A 258 2.07 57.80 -15.81
C ARG A 258 2.10 59.31 -16.08
N ALA A 259 1.22 59.78 -16.98
CA ALA A 259 0.93 61.19 -17.17
C ALA A 259 0.05 61.69 -16.00
N GLY A 260 0.37 62.89 -15.49
CA GLY A 260 -0.12 63.42 -14.22
C GLY A 260 -1.58 63.88 -14.23
N ALA A 261 -2.24 63.66 -13.09
CA ALA A 261 -3.51 64.27 -12.74
C ALA A 261 -3.29 65.70 -12.22
N LYS A 262 -4.00 66.68 -12.77
CA LYS A 262 -4.17 68.01 -12.18
C LYS A 262 -5.51 68.09 -11.43
N LYS A 263 -5.38 68.36 -10.12
CA LYS A 263 -6.20 69.18 -9.18
C LYS A 263 -7.35 69.98 -9.81
N ALA A 264 -8.45 70.36 -9.14
CA ALA A 264 -8.96 70.25 -7.77
C ALA A 264 -10.34 70.97 -7.73
N ALA A 265 -11.01 70.92 -6.56
CA ALA A 265 -12.01 71.90 -6.05
C ALA A 265 -13.41 71.86 -6.71
N LYS A 266 -14.54 72.16 -6.06
CA LYS A 266 -14.95 72.55 -4.70
C LYS A 266 -16.49 72.71 -4.74
N LYS A 267 -17.16 72.36 -3.62
CA LYS A 267 -18.51 72.79 -3.13
C LYS A 267 -19.62 73.15 -4.14
N ALA A 268 -20.76 72.48 -4.04
CA ALA A 268 -21.98 73.00 -3.40
C ALA A 268 -22.93 71.84 -3.10
#